data_AF-A0A9P5PUE1-F1
#
_entry.id   AF-A0A9P5PUE1-F1
#
_cell.length_a   1.000
_cell.length_b   1.000
_cell.length_c   1.000
_cell.angle_alpha   90.00
_cell.angle_beta   90.00
_cell.angle_gamma   90.00
#
_symmetry.space_group_name_H-M   'P 1'
#
loop_
_entity.id
_entity.type
_entity.pdbx_description
1 polymer ?
#
loop_
_entity_poly.entity_id
_entity_poly.type
_entity_poly.pdbx_seq_one_letter_code
_entity_poly.pdbx_strand_id
1 'polypeptide(L)'
;MAPGTGIYYIRCLKTRYFLTTKDIDSNARVTTSNSEEPATFFVSENGGQFEIYERSTGFYVGAKMVGSPRDLQWQRAVYKWVIRDVAPGIYNVGNPTDNAYWFDNWKIGRWMTLSTGSSNDENNFEFVAASV
;
A
#
# COMPACT_ATOMS: atom_id res chain seq x y z
N MET A 1 -15.76 -7.14 -2.18
CA MET A 1 -14.80 -8.20 -2.56
C MET A 1 -13.45 -7.54 -2.72
N ALA A 2 -12.44 -8.00 -1.98
CA ALA A 2 -11.04 -7.57 -2.09
C ALA A 2 -10.57 -7.54 -3.57
N PRO A 3 -9.55 -6.73 -3.92
CA PRO A 3 -8.99 -6.79 -5.26
C PRO A 3 -8.55 -8.22 -5.54
N GLY A 4 -8.90 -8.73 -6.72
CA GLY A 4 -8.40 -10.04 -7.16
C GLY A 4 -6.87 -10.04 -7.27
N THR A 5 -6.29 -11.22 -7.44
CA THR A 5 -4.87 -11.32 -7.80
C THR A 5 -4.64 -10.67 -9.17
N GLY A 6 -3.66 -9.77 -9.29
CA GLY A 6 -3.43 -9.02 -10.52
C GLY A 6 -2.40 -7.90 -10.41
N ILE A 7 -2.25 -7.13 -11.49
CA ILE A 7 -1.34 -5.98 -11.57
C ILE A 7 -2.16 -4.70 -11.44
N TYR A 8 -1.75 -3.81 -10.52
CA TYR A 8 -2.48 -2.62 -10.16
C TYR A 8 -1.58 -1.39 -10.02
N TYR A 9 -2.16 -0.22 -10.30
CA TYR A 9 -1.73 1.05 -9.70
C TYR A 9 -2.52 1.26 -8.41
N ILE A 10 -1.85 1.60 -7.31
CA ILE A 10 -2.50 1.80 -6.00
C ILE A 10 -2.59 3.31 -5.72
N ARG A 11 -3.81 3.85 -5.67
CA ARG A 11 -4.08 5.29 -5.47
C ARG A 11 -4.61 5.54 -4.08
N CYS A 12 -4.04 6.50 -3.35
CA CYS A 12 -4.64 6.99 -2.11
C CYS A 12 -5.78 7.98 -2.42
N LEU A 13 -6.95 7.81 -1.80
CA LEU A 13 -8.09 8.70 -2.04
C LEU A 13 -7.86 10.10 -1.47
N LYS A 14 -7.19 10.23 -0.33
CA LYS A 14 -6.91 11.54 0.26
C LYS A 14 -6.03 12.39 -0.63
N THR A 15 -4.89 11.85 -1.06
CA THR A 15 -3.92 12.60 -1.85
C THR A 15 -4.27 12.62 -3.33
N ARG A 16 -5.07 11.66 -3.81
CA ARG A 16 -5.37 11.39 -5.23
C ARG A 16 -4.17 10.94 -6.06
N TYR A 17 -3.07 10.60 -5.40
CA TYR A 17 -1.82 10.19 -6.04
C TYR A 17 -1.53 8.70 -5.84
N PHE A 18 -0.75 8.16 -6.77
CA PHE A 18 -0.36 6.76 -6.77
C PHE A 18 0.88 6.52 -5.91
N LEU A 19 0.94 5.31 -5.36
CA LEU A 19 2.16 4.79 -4.77
C LEU A 19 3.27 4.80 -5.83
N THR A 20 4.47 5.22 -5.41
CA THR A 20 5.63 5.37 -6.28
C THR A 20 6.84 4.68 -5.70
N THR A 21 7.83 4.46 -6.56
CA THR A 21 9.06 3.71 -6.29
C THR A 21 10.29 4.58 -6.51
N LYS A 22 10.09 5.91 -6.65
CA LYS A 22 11.16 6.88 -6.67
C LYS A 22 12.00 6.65 -5.40
N ASP A 23 13.22 6.14 -5.60
CA ASP A 23 14.19 5.75 -4.58
C ASP A 23 13.95 4.37 -3.91
N ILE A 24 13.66 3.30 -4.65
CA ILE A 24 13.64 1.92 -4.09
C ILE A 24 15.05 1.46 -3.65
N ASP A 25 15.22 1.25 -2.35
CA ASP A 25 16.22 0.38 -1.72
C ASP A 25 15.61 -0.35 -0.50
N SER A 26 16.34 -1.29 0.11
CA SER A 26 15.80 -2.14 1.20
C SER A 26 15.48 -1.44 2.53
N ASN A 27 15.60 -0.11 2.61
CA ASN A 27 15.16 0.69 3.76
C ASN A 27 14.42 1.97 3.33
N ALA A 28 14.24 2.17 2.03
CA ALA A 28 13.51 3.30 1.52
C ALA A 28 12.03 3.20 1.87
N ARG A 29 11.43 4.36 2.07
CA ARG A 29 10.06 4.48 2.54
C ARG A 29 9.09 4.52 1.37
N VAL A 30 7.94 3.89 1.55
CA VAL A 30 6.86 3.96 0.57
C VAL A 30 6.23 5.35 0.62
N THR A 31 5.94 5.94 -0.53
CA THR A 31 5.29 7.25 -0.63
C THR A 31 4.37 7.32 -1.84
N THR A 32 3.56 8.37 -1.91
CA THR A 32 2.79 8.73 -3.10
C THR A 32 3.44 9.91 -3.80
N SER A 33 3.37 9.95 -5.14
CA SER A 33 3.87 11.10 -5.88
C SER A 33 3.00 11.45 -7.09
N ASN A 34 3.22 12.66 -7.60
CA ASN A 34 2.67 13.13 -8.86
C ASN A 34 3.49 12.66 -10.07
N SER A 35 4.26 11.58 -9.92
CA SER A 35 5.05 11.01 -11.03
C SER A 35 4.13 10.76 -12.22
N GLU A 36 4.58 11.17 -13.41
CA GLU A 36 3.91 10.88 -14.68
C GLU A 36 3.89 9.37 -14.97
N GLU A 37 4.74 8.60 -14.28
CA GLU A 37 4.83 7.15 -14.35
C GLU A 37 4.55 6.55 -12.95
N PRO A 38 3.29 6.18 -12.64
CA PRO A 38 2.96 5.48 -11.40
C PRO A 38 3.56 4.07 -11.39
N ALA A 39 3.94 3.59 -10.22
CA ALA A 39 4.51 2.25 -10.09
C ALA A 39 3.44 1.16 -10.26
N THR A 40 3.84 0.03 -10.84
CA THR A 40 2.96 -1.14 -10.97
C THR A 40 3.23 -2.16 -9.88
N PHE A 41 2.17 -2.61 -9.24
CA PHE A 41 2.21 -3.55 -8.13
C PHE A 41 1.53 -4.84 -8.52
N PHE A 42 2.19 -5.97 -8.29
CA PHE A 42 1.50 -7.24 -8.28
C PHE A 42 0.89 -7.45 -6.89
N VAL A 43 -0.41 -7.75 -6.88
CA VAL A 43 -1.17 -8.07 -5.68
C VAL A 43 -1.53 -9.54 -5.78
N SER A 44 -1.12 -10.33 -4.79
CA SER A 44 -1.37 -11.77 -4.76
C SER A 44 -2.14 -12.14 -3.50
N GLU A 45 -3.26 -12.85 -3.68
CA GLU A 45 -4.06 -13.40 -2.58
C GLU A 45 -3.67 -14.85 -2.31
N ASN A 46 -3.52 -15.20 -1.03
CA ASN A 46 -3.34 -16.57 -0.57
C ASN A 46 -3.93 -16.73 0.84
N GLY A 47 -5.07 -17.43 0.94
CA GLY A 47 -5.68 -17.81 2.21
C GLY A 47 -6.23 -16.62 3.02
N GLY A 48 -6.76 -15.60 2.34
CA GLY A 48 -7.31 -14.38 2.95
C GLY A 48 -6.25 -13.33 3.31
N GLN A 49 -4.98 -13.58 3.00
CA GLN A 49 -3.89 -12.61 3.15
C GLN A 49 -3.31 -12.23 1.78
N PHE A 50 -2.80 -11.01 1.70
CA PHE A 50 -2.34 -10.40 0.48
C PHE A 50 -0.85 -10.05 0.55
N GLU A 51 -0.15 -10.27 -0.55
CA GLU A 51 1.17 -9.71 -0.80
C GLU A 51 1.03 -8.54 -1.77
N ILE A 52 1.78 -7.47 -1.54
CA ILE A 52 1.87 -6.33 -2.45
C ILE A 52 3.35 -6.13 -2.73
N TYR A 53 3.78 -6.36 -3.95
CA TYR A 53 5.17 -6.12 -4.36
C TYR A 53 5.24 -5.38 -5.68
N GLU A 54 6.26 -4.55 -5.79
CA GLU A 54 6.55 -3.80 -7.00
C GLU A 54 7.05 -4.76 -8.08
N ARG A 55 6.45 -4.69 -9.27
CA ARG A 55 6.62 -5.70 -10.32
C ARG A 55 8.03 -5.75 -10.91
N SER A 56 8.69 -4.60 -11.09
CA SER A 56 9.98 -4.51 -11.78
C SER A 56 11.19 -4.84 -10.91
N THR A 57 11.07 -4.62 -9.61
CA THR A 57 12.15 -4.72 -8.61
C THR A 57 11.94 -5.89 -7.65
N GLY A 58 10.71 -6.38 -7.50
CA GLY A 58 10.36 -7.47 -6.59
C GLY A 58 10.37 -7.09 -5.11
N PHE A 59 10.46 -5.80 -4.78
CA PHE A 59 10.36 -5.35 -3.38
C PHE A 59 8.90 -5.37 -2.91
N TYR A 60 8.70 -5.92 -1.72
CA TYR A 60 7.42 -5.95 -1.03
C TYR A 60 7.16 -4.65 -0.27
N VAL A 61 5.91 -4.22 -0.24
CA VAL A 61 5.46 -3.21 0.73
C VAL A 61 5.43 -3.88 2.10
N GLY A 62 6.29 -3.44 3.02
CA GLY A 62 6.33 -3.89 4.41
C GLY A 62 6.18 -2.73 5.39
N ALA A 63 6.22 -3.02 6.69
CA ALA A 63 6.23 -2.00 7.73
C ALA A 63 7.09 -2.40 8.92
N LYS A 64 7.60 -1.39 9.63
CA LYS A 64 8.13 -1.59 10.97
C LYS A 64 6.96 -1.70 11.96
N MET A 65 6.71 -2.90 12.47
CA MET A 65 5.58 -3.15 13.38
C MET A 65 5.82 -2.73 14.84
N VAL A 66 7.07 -2.52 15.23
CA VAL A 66 7.46 -2.20 16.61
C VAL A 66 8.09 -0.81 16.67
N GLY A 67 7.60 0.01 17.60
CA GLY A 67 8.04 1.39 17.79
C GLY A 67 7.23 2.41 16.99
N SER A 68 7.61 3.67 17.12
CA SER A 68 7.05 4.80 16.38
C SER A 68 8.20 5.59 15.71
N PRO A 69 8.05 6.04 14.46
CA PRO A 69 6.88 5.85 13.59
C PRO A 69 6.82 4.46 12.94
N ARG A 70 5.60 3.97 12.66
CA ARG A 70 5.36 2.73 11.90
C ARG A 70 5.35 3.02 10.40
N ASP A 71 6.48 3.46 9.88
CA ASP A 71 6.61 3.79 8.46
C ASP A 71 6.47 2.53 7.59
N LEU A 72 5.80 2.68 6.45
CA LEU A 72 5.86 1.68 5.38
C LEU A 72 7.21 1.78 4.66
N GLN A 73 7.80 0.63 4.36
CA GLN A 73 9.14 0.53 3.78
C GLN A 73 9.17 -0.56 2.71
N TRP A 74 10.05 -0.40 1.74
CA TRP A 74 10.37 -1.44 0.76
C TRP A 74 11.18 -2.55 1.43
N GLN A 75 10.72 -3.78 1.29
CA GLN A 75 11.32 -4.95 1.93
C GLN A 75 11.67 -6.01 0.89
N ARG A 76 12.78 -6.73 1.10
CA ARG A 76 13.10 -7.93 0.29
C ARG A 76 12.39 -9.18 0.80
N ALA A 77 11.98 -9.18 2.06
CA ALA A 77 11.21 -10.27 2.64
C ALA A 77 9.74 -10.11 2.28
N VAL A 78 9.08 -11.25 2.07
CA VAL A 78 7.62 -11.30 1.87
C VAL A 78 6.93 -10.69 3.08
N TYR A 79 5.97 -9.81 2.81
CA TYR A 79 5.14 -9.19 3.84
C TYR A 79 3.66 -9.42 3.52
N LYS A 80 2.88 -9.71 4.55
CA LYS A 80 1.45 -10.06 4.44
C LYS A 80 0.56 -8.95 4.94
N TRP A 81 -0.53 -8.72 4.24
CA TRP A 81 -1.54 -7.71 4.53
C TRP A 81 -2.93 -8.32 4.54
N VAL A 82 -3.87 -7.67 5.22
CA VAL A 82 -5.30 -7.85 4.98
C VAL A 82 -5.82 -6.70 4.13
N ILE A 83 -6.60 -7.00 3.10
CA ILE A 83 -7.28 -5.99 2.29
C ILE A 83 -8.79 -6.12 2.54
N ARG A 84 -9.42 -5.02 2.97
CA ARG A 84 -10.86 -4.98 3.28
C ARG A 84 -11.57 -3.97 2.42
N ASP A 85 -12.74 -4.34 1.94
CA ASP A 85 -13.65 -3.41 1.27
C ASP A 85 -14.19 -2.36 2.24
N VAL A 86 -14.22 -1.11 1.77
CA VAL A 86 -14.92 0.00 2.42
C VAL A 86 -16.16 0.38 1.62
N ALA A 87 -16.00 0.46 0.30
CA ALA A 87 -17.05 0.70 -0.68
C ALA A 87 -16.63 0.04 -2.01
N PRO A 88 -17.51 -0.08 -3.02
CA PRO A 88 -17.14 -0.68 -4.30
C PRO A 88 -15.88 -0.03 -4.90
N GLY A 89 -14.80 -0.81 -5.05
CA GLY A 89 -13.51 -0.35 -5.58
C GLY A 89 -12.63 0.43 -4.61
N ILE A 90 -13.04 0.57 -3.34
CA ILE A 90 -12.32 1.32 -2.30
C ILE A 90 -11.97 0.38 -1.15
N TYR A 91 -10.70 0.37 -0.76
CA TYR A 91 -10.13 -0.62 0.13
C TYR A 91 -9.29 0.01 1.25
N ASN A 92 -9.26 -0.65 2.41
CA ASN A 92 -8.21 -0.45 3.40
C ASN A 92 -7.20 -1.60 3.32
N VAL A 93 -5.92 -1.29 3.53
CA VAL A 93 -4.82 -2.27 3.61
C VAL A 93 -4.27 -2.22 5.03
N GLY A 94 -4.31 -3.33 5.76
CA GLY A 94 -4.00 -3.34 7.20
C GLY A 94 -3.17 -4.53 7.62
N ASN A 95 -2.62 -4.47 8.83
CA ASN A 95 -1.83 -5.57 9.39
C ASN A 95 -2.72 -6.79 9.69
N PRO A 96 -2.39 -8.01 9.19
CA PRO A 96 -3.16 -9.22 9.47
C PRO A 96 -3.27 -9.58 10.96
N THR A 97 -2.29 -9.21 11.78
CA THR A 97 -2.27 -9.56 13.21
C THR A 97 -2.75 -8.43 14.12
N ASP A 98 -2.97 -7.23 13.59
CA ASP A 98 -3.35 -6.04 14.37
C ASP A 98 -4.31 -5.17 13.56
N ASN A 99 -5.61 -5.42 13.75
CA ASN A 99 -6.70 -4.76 13.03
C ASN A 99 -6.85 -3.27 13.34
N ALA A 100 -6.06 -2.74 14.28
CA ALA A 100 -6.07 -1.32 14.56
C ALA A 100 -5.30 -0.52 13.51
N TYR A 101 -4.33 -1.13 12.80
CA TYR A 101 -3.37 -0.38 11.99
C TYR A 101 -3.56 -0.58 10.48
N TRP A 102 -3.70 0.55 9.78
CA TRP A 102 -3.99 0.62 8.35
C TRP A 102 -2.99 1.52 7.63
N PHE A 103 -2.77 1.24 6.35
CA PHE A 103 -2.00 2.12 5.47
C PHE A 103 -2.61 3.51 5.52
N ASP A 104 -1.75 4.52 5.63
CA ASP A 104 -2.13 5.90 5.80
C ASP A 104 -1.28 6.78 4.89
N ASN A 105 -1.94 7.67 4.16
CA ASN A 105 -1.26 8.76 3.50
C ASN A 105 -2.09 10.04 3.47
N TRP A 106 -1.76 10.99 4.34
CA TRP A 106 -2.46 12.27 4.43
C TRP A 106 -1.92 13.40 3.55
N LYS A 107 -0.70 13.24 3.03
CA LYS A 107 -0.06 14.24 2.16
C LYS A 107 0.83 13.59 1.11
N ILE A 108 0.73 14.09 -0.12
CA ILE A 108 1.61 13.69 -1.23
C ILE A 108 3.08 13.90 -0.85
N GLY A 109 3.96 12.98 -1.28
CA GLY A 109 5.40 13.04 -1.03
C GLY A 109 5.79 12.79 0.41
N ARG A 110 4.83 12.59 1.31
CA ARG A 110 5.08 12.11 2.66
C ARG A 110 5.16 10.58 2.65
N TRP A 111 6.04 10.05 3.48
CA TRP A 111 6.10 8.62 3.75
C TRP A 111 4.76 8.11 4.26
N MET A 112 4.35 6.97 3.73
CA MET A 112 3.18 6.25 4.20
C MET A 112 3.48 5.62 5.55
N THR A 113 2.46 5.54 6.39
CA THR A 113 2.57 4.93 7.72
C THR A 113 1.48 3.90 7.93
N LEU A 114 1.64 3.09 8.96
CA LEU A 114 0.53 2.41 9.61
C LEU A 114 -0.05 3.33 10.69
N SER A 115 -1.31 3.74 10.53
CA SER A 115 -2.03 4.59 11.49
C SER A 115 -3.26 3.87 12.06
N THR A 116 -3.70 4.29 13.25
CA THR A 116 -4.91 3.76 13.90
C THR A 116 -6.22 4.34 13.35
N GLY A 117 -6.14 5.05 12.23
CA GLY A 117 -7.24 5.76 11.60
C GLY A 117 -7.51 7.13 12.21
N SER A 118 -7.43 8.19 11.40
CA SER A 118 -8.04 9.49 11.73
C SER A 118 -8.43 10.32 10.50
N SER A 119 -8.98 9.71 9.45
CA SER A 119 -10.00 10.31 8.56
C SER A 119 -10.37 9.31 7.47
N ASN A 120 -11.59 9.41 6.94
CA ASN A 120 -12.14 8.39 6.05
C ASN A 120 -11.30 8.18 4.79
N ASP A 121 -10.63 9.21 4.25
CA ASP A 121 -9.95 9.12 2.95
C ASP A 121 -8.45 8.78 3.03
N GLU A 122 -7.80 9.01 4.18
CA GLU A 122 -6.35 8.82 4.36
C GLU A 122 -5.95 7.34 4.33
N ASN A 123 -6.87 6.48 4.77
CA ASN A 123 -6.69 5.05 4.80
C ASN A 123 -7.38 4.32 3.63
N ASN A 124 -8.04 5.06 2.74
CA ASN A 124 -8.76 4.49 1.61
C ASN A 124 -7.91 4.50 0.34
N PHE A 125 -7.86 3.35 -0.33
CA PHE A 125 -7.08 3.14 -1.53
C PHE A 125 -7.93 2.52 -2.64
N GLU A 126 -7.66 2.93 -3.87
CA GLU A 126 -8.18 2.26 -5.07
C GLU A 126 -7.06 1.44 -5.71
N PHE A 127 -7.44 0.24 -6.15
CA PHE A 127 -6.58 -0.67 -6.91
C PHE A 127 -7.03 -0.59 -8.37
N VAL A 128 -6.38 0.29 -9.13
CA VAL A 128 -6.69 0.53 -10.54
C VAL A 128 -5.97 -0.54 -11.36
N ALA A 129 -6.70 -1.40 -12.06
CA ALA A 129 -6.10 -2.45 -12.88
C ALA A 129 -5.14 -1.81 -13.91
N ALA A 130 -3.90 -2.28 -13.94
CA ALA A 130 -2.92 -1.82 -14.91
C ALA A 130 -3.06 -2.65 -16.19
N SER A 131 -3.43 -2.00 -17.29
CA SER A 131 -3.32 -2.59 -18.63
C SER A 131 -1.84 -2.83 -18.92
N VAL A 132 -1.48 -4.07 -19.19
CA VAL A 132 -0.16 -4.48 -19.70
C VAL A 132 -0.24 -4.74 -21.19
#